data_AF-A0ABD0N2C3-F1
#
_entry.id   AF-A0ABD0N2C3-F1
#
_cell.length_a   1.000
_cell.length_b   1.000
_cell.length_c   1.000
_cell.angle_alpha   90.00
_cell.angle_beta   90.00
_cell.angle_gamma   90.00
#
_symmetry.space_group_name_H-M   'P 1'
#
loop_
_entity.id
_entity.type
_entity.pdbx_description
1 polymer ?
#
loop_
_entity_poly.entity_id
_entity_poly.type
_entity_poly.pdbx_seq_one_letter_code
_entity_poly.pdbx_strand_id
1 'polypeptide(L)'
;ESEDGRTYFLKIHVPWEVLATYADVLKIKVPFKINDIPDKKDMPMSWLCTPYRLPEHVMQPEPDYFTATFDKSKSDFFLIEDKETFFPPSTRNRI
;
A
#
# COMPACT_ATOMS: atom_id res chain seq x y z
N GLU A 1 17.82 25.13 15.42
CA GLU A 1 18.18 25.96 14.25
C GLU A 1 19.27 25.28 13.45
N SER A 2 19.40 25.59 12.16
CA SER A 2 20.51 25.09 11.33
C SER A 2 21.83 25.69 11.81
N GLU A 3 22.89 24.89 11.90
CA GLU A 3 24.22 25.34 12.32
C GLU A 3 24.78 26.46 11.44
N ASP A 4 24.44 26.45 10.15
CA ASP A 4 24.92 27.44 9.17
C ASP A 4 24.07 28.73 9.11
N GLY A 5 22.93 28.78 9.82
CA GLY A 5 22.01 29.92 9.80
C GLY A 5 21.34 30.26 8.45
N ARG A 6 21.65 29.50 7.39
CA ARG A 6 21.17 29.71 6.01
C ARG A 6 20.14 28.69 5.55
N THR A 7 20.13 27.50 6.15
CA THR A 7 19.24 26.40 5.77
C THR A 7 18.00 26.41 6.64
N TYR A 8 16.83 26.45 5.99
CA TYR A 8 15.54 26.38 6.66
C TYR A 8 14.89 25.03 6.37
N PHE A 9 14.41 24.37 7.42
CA PHE A 9 13.72 23.09 7.32
C PHE A 9 12.22 23.31 7.51
N LEU A 10 11.43 22.85 6.54
CA LEU A 10 9.98 22.85 6.63
C LEU A 10 9.48 21.42 6.78
N LYS A 11 8.74 21.14 7.86
CA LYS A 11 8.00 19.89 8.02
C LYS A 11 6.57 20.10 7.53
N ILE A 12 6.18 19.36 6.50
CA ILE A 12 4.83 19.36 5.96
C ILE A 12 4.08 18.17 6.56
N HIS A 13 2.85 18.40 7.00
CA HIS A 13 1.93 17.38 7.49
C HIS A 13 0.58 17.57 6.81
N VAL A 14 -0.05 16.47 6.41
CA VAL A 14 -1.33 16.49 5.69
C VAL A 14 -2.36 15.71 6.49
N PRO A 15 -3.52 16.32 6.85
CA PRO A 15 -4.57 15.61 7.59
C PRO A 15 -5.27 14.58 6.69
N TRP A 16 -5.89 13.57 7.32
CA TRP A 16 -6.61 12.49 6.63
C TRP A 16 -7.56 12.98 5.54
N GLU A 17 -8.33 14.04 5.80
CA GLU A 17 -9.33 14.49 4.83
C GLU A 17 -8.73 14.99 3.52
N VAL A 18 -7.57 15.64 3.61
CA VAL A 18 -6.83 16.12 2.43
C VAL A 18 -6.22 14.92 1.71
N LEU A 19 -5.58 14.00 2.44
CA LEU A 19 -5.04 12.75 1.86
C LEU A 19 -6.13 11.97 1.12
N ALA A 20 -7.31 11.79 1.73
CA ALA A 20 -8.42 11.06 1.14
C ALA A 20 -8.94 11.74 -0.14
N THR A 21 -9.06 13.07 -0.15
CA THR A 21 -9.50 13.80 -1.36
C THR A 21 -8.52 13.63 -2.51
N TYR A 22 -7.23 13.79 -2.26
CA TYR A 22 -6.23 13.68 -3.31
C TYR A 22 -6.02 12.22 -3.73
N ALA A 23 -6.12 11.25 -2.82
CA ALA A 23 -6.06 9.83 -3.16
C ALA A 23 -7.19 9.41 -4.11
N ASP A 24 -8.39 9.97 -3.96
CA ASP A 24 -9.52 9.75 -4.86
C ASP A 24 -9.28 10.37 -6.25
N VAL A 25 -8.82 11.63 -6.29
CA VAL A 25 -8.48 12.32 -7.56
C VAL A 25 -7.37 11.59 -8.32
N LEU A 26 -6.33 11.15 -7.61
CA LEU A 26 -5.19 10.43 -8.16
C LEU A 26 -5.48 8.95 -8.46
N LYS A 27 -6.67 8.46 -8.11
CA LYS A 27 -7.11 7.07 -8.31
C LYS A 27 -6.10 6.06 -7.75
N ILE A 28 -5.64 6.32 -6.53
CA ILE A 28 -4.69 5.44 -5.82
C ILE A 28 -5.35 4.10 -5.58
N LYS A 29 -4.69 3.00 -5.96
CA LYS A 29 -5.16 1.65 -5.65
C LYS A 29 -4.83 1.29 -4.21
N VAL A 30 -5.83 0.82 -3.49
CA VAL A 30 -5.74 0.42 -2.08
C VAL A 30 -6.45 -0.92 -1.85
N PRO A 31 -6.09 -1.68 -0.80
CA PRO A 31 -6.69 -2.96 -0.51
C PRO A 31 -8.13 -2.83 0.02
N PHE A 32 -9.03 -3.71 -0.44
CA PHE A 32 -10.40 -3.82 0.07
C PHE A 32 -10.77 -5.22 0.56
N LYS A 33 -10.00 -6.25 0.20
CA LYS A 33 -10.22 -7.62 0.66
C LYS A 33 -8.91 -8.42 0.62
N ILE A 34 -8.69 -9.28 1.61
CA ILE A 34 -7.60 -10.26 1.58
C ILE A 34 -7.86 -11.26 0.44
N ASN A 35 -6.82 -11.63 -0.29
CA ASN A 35 -6.91 -12.61 -1.36
C ASN A 35 -7.29 -13.99 -0.77
N ASP A 36 -8.47 -14.47 -1.14
CA ASP A 36 -9.02 -15.77 -0.72
C ASP A 36 -8.78 -16.88 -1.74
N ILE A 37 -8.05 -16.58 -2.83
CA ILE A 37 -7.70 -17.56 -3.85
C ILE A 37 -6.51 -18.40 -3.33
N PRO A 38 -6.61 -19.74 -3.33
CA PRO A 38 -5.51 -20.59 -2.92
C PRO A 38 -4.28 -20.38 -3.80
N ASP A 39 -3.10 -20.40 -3.17
CA ASP A 39 -1.83 -20.21 -3.85
C ASP A 39 -1.68 -21.15 -5.05
N LYS A 40 -1.15 -20.61 -6.16
CA LYS A 40 -0.93 -21.33 -7.44
C LYS A 40 0.12 -22.46 -7.36
N LYS A 41 0.49 -22.91 -6.15
CA LYS A 41 1.39 -24.06 -5.95
C LYS A 41 0.82 -25.33 -6.60
N ASP A 42 -0.51 -25.45 -6.68
CA ASP A 42 -1.22 -26.62 -7.22
C ASP A 42 -1.58 -26.53 -8.72
N MET A 43 -1.08 -25.52 -9.45
CA MET A 43 -1.33 -25.42 -10.89
C MET A 43 -0.61 -26.55 -11.63
N PRO A 44 -1.27 -27.27 -12.56
CA PRO A 44 -0.60 -28.28 -13.36
C PRO A 44 0.61 -27.67 -14.07
N MET A 45 1.76 -28.36 -14.02
CA MET A 45 3.04 -27.89 -14.57
C MET A 45 3.77 -26.79 -13.78
N SER A 46 3.49 -26.61 -12.48
CA SER A 46 4.21 -25.69 -11.59
C SER A 46 5.73 -25.94 -11.48
N TRP A 47 6.20 -27.15 -11.81
CA TRP A 47 7.62 -27.54 -11.84
C TRP A 47 8.47 -26.78 -12.88
N LEU A 48 7.86 -26.17 -13.91
CA LEU A 48 8.62 -25.36 -14.86
C LEU A 48 9.16 -24.07 -14.24
N CYS A 49 8.50 -23.58 -13.19
CA CYS A 49 8.87 -22.33 -12.53
C CYS A 49 9.68 -22.53 -11.24
N THR A 50 9.90 -23.76 -10.79
CA THR A 50 10.67 -24.07 -9.57
C THR A 50 12.08 -23.45 -9.51
N PRO A 51 12.90 -23.40 -10.58
CA PRO A 51 14.25 -22.80 -10.46
C PRO A 51 14.23 -21.28 -10.22
N TYR A 52 13.10 -20.62 -10.45
CA TYR A 52 12.92 -19.18 -10.21
C TYR A 52 12.15 -18.89 -8.92
N ARG A 53 11.71 -19.92 -8.18
CA ARG A 53 10.98 -19.74 -6.91
C ARG A 53 11.98 -19.61 -5.77
N LEU A 54 11.91 -18.50 -5.04
CA LEU A 54 12.70 -18.32 -3.84
C LEU A 54 12.20 -19.23 -2.71
N PRO A 55 13.09 -19.70 -1.82
CA PRO A 55 12.70 -20.43 -0.63
C PRO A 55 11.79 -19.60 0.29
N GLU A 56 10.78 -20.24 0.86
CA GLU A 56 9.75 -19.61 1.70
C GLU A 56 10.31 -18.98 2.98
N HIS A 57 11.47 -19.44 3.46
CA HIS A 57 12.15 -18.84 4.62
C HIS A 57 12.83 -17.48 4.31
N VAL A 58 13.15 -17.21 3.05
CA VAL A 58 13.74 -15.92 2.61
C VAL A 58 12.62 -14.93 2.29
N MET A 59 11.55 -15.44 1.70
CA MET A 59 10.43 -14.67 1.22
C MET A 59 9.36 -14.69 2.30
N GLN A 60 9.44 -13.82 3.31
CA GLN A 60 8.34 -13.61 4.26
C GLN A 60 7.13 -13.10 3.47
N PRO A 61 6.17 -13.96 3.07
CA PRO A 61 5.16 -13.55 2.11
C PRO A 61 4.11 -12.76 2.88
N GLU A 62 3.97 -11.49 2.56
CA GLU A 62 2.80 -10.73 3.00
C GLU A 62 1.56 -11.28 2.27
N PRO A 63 0.38 -11.28 2.92
CA PRO A 63 -0.84 -11.73 2.27
C PRO A 63 -1.15 -10.85 1.06
N ASP A 64 -1.51 -11.47 -0.06
CA ASP A 64 -2.01 -10.74 -1.21
C ASP A 64 -3.37 -10.10 -0.89
N TYR A 65 -3.62 -8.92 -1.47
CA TYR A 65 -4.90 -8.22 -1.32
C TYR A 65 -5.51 -7.90 -2.68
N PHE A 66 -6.83 -7.99 -2.76
CA PHE A 66 -7.57 -7.38 -3.86
C PHE A 66 -7.57 -5.86 -3.68
N THR A 67 -7.17 -5.17 -4.74
CA THR A 67 -7.07 -3.71 -4.74
C THR A 67 -8.10 -3.08 -5.68
N ALA A 68 -8.64 -1.92 -5.27
CA ALA A 68 -9.47 -1.07 -6.10
C ALA A 68 -9.02 0.39 -5.97
N THR A 69 -9.45 1.25 -6.89
CA THR A 69 -9.17 2.70 -6.79
C THR A 69 -9.90 3.29 -5.60
N PHE A 70 -9.20 4.07 -4.77
CA PHE A 70 -9.76 4.74 -3.61
C PHE A 70 -10.90 5.67 -4.02
N ASP A 71 -12.00 5.59 -3.29
CA ASP A 71 -13.19 6.44 -3.45
C ASP A 71 -13.54 6.98 -2.08
N LYS A 72 -13.48 8.31 -1.91
CA LYS A 72 -13.74 8.95 -0.63
C LYS A 72 -15.18 8.70 -0.15
N SER A 73 -16.13 8.60 -1.08
CA SER A 73 -17.55 8.37 -0.75
C SER A 73 -17.84 6.96 -0.24
N LYS A 74 -16.96 5.99 -0.57
CA LYS A 74 -17.08 4.57 -0.19
C LYS A 74 -15.91 4.12 0.69
N SER A 75 -15.45 4.99 1.59
CA SER A 75 -14.29 4.67 2.45
C SER A 75 -14.48 3.38 3.27
N ASP A 76 -15.70 3.09 3.73
CA ASP A 76 -16.04 1.87 4.48
C ASP A 76 -15.90 0.57 3.67
N PHE A 77 -15.76 0.64 2.34
CA PHE A 77 -15.53 -0.52 1.48
C PHE A 77 -14.07 -1.03 1.59
N PHE A 78 -13.14 -0.17 1.97
CA PHE A 78 -11.72 -0.49 2.02
C PHE A 78 -11.32 -1.03 3.41
N LEU A 79 -10.21 -1.77 3.46
CA LEU A 79 -9.67 -2.29 4.72
C LEU A 79 -8.91 -1.18 5.45
N ILE A 80 -9.65 -0.28 6.11
CA ILE A 80 -9.10 0.82 6.90
C ILE A 80 -9.20 0.45 8.38
N GLU A 81 -8.13 -0.11 8.94
CA GLU A 81 -8.03 -0.34 10.39
C GLU A 81 -7.71 0.97 11.13
N ASP A 82 -6.72 1.70 10.63
CA ASP A 82 -6.29 2.98 11.19
C ASP A 82 -5.99 3.99 10.07
N LYS A 83 -6.60 5.17 10.17
CA LYS A 83 -6.46 6.26 9.19
C LYS A 83 -5.05 6.85 9.18
N GLU A 84 -4.35 6.81 10.31
CA GLU A 84 -3.00 7.35 10.44
C GLU A 84 -1.92 6.45 9.85
N THR A 85 -2.24 5.19 9.55
CA THR A 85 -1.29 4.22 8.96
C THR A 85 -1.73 3.68 7.60
N PHE A 86 -3.02 3.82 7.24
CA PHE A 86 -3.59 3.29 5.99
C PHE A 86 -2.82 3.70 4.72
N PHE A 87 -2.44 4.97 4.60
CA PHE A 87 -1.54 5.41 3.53
C PHE A 87 -0.09 5.29 4.01
N PRO A 88 0.73 4.40 3.44
CA PRO A 88 2.14 4.29 3.83
C PRO A 88 2.91 5.57 3.42
N PRO A 89 4.06 5.86 4.06
CA PRO A 89 4.85 7.06 3.77
C PRO A 89 5.18 7.25 2.28
N SER A 90 5.40 6.17 1.53
CA SER A 90 5.63 6.19 0.08
C SER A 90 4.44 6.75 -0.68
N THR A 91 3.23 6.31 -0.34
CA THR A 91 1.98 6.80 -0.94
C THR A 91 1.67 8.22 -0.48
N ARG A 92 1.89 8.54 0.81
CA ARG A 92 1.71 9.90 1.35
C ARG A 92 2.63 10.92 0.70
N ASN A 93 3.86 10.54 0.35
CA ASN A 93 4.79 11.42 -0.36
C ASN A 93 4.43 11.61 -1.84
N ARG A 94 3.63 10.70 -2.41
CA ARG A 94 3.12 10.81 -3.79
C ARG A 94 1.88 11.70 -3.87
N ILE A 95 1.07 11.71 -2.82
CA ILE A 95 -0.10 12.58 -2.66
C ILE A 95 0.36 14.01 -2.39
#